data_AF-A0ABD0KU59-F1
#
_entry.id   AF-A0ABD0KU59-F1
#
_cell.length_a   1.000
_cell.length_b   1.000
_cell.length_c   1.000
_cell.angle_alpha   90.00
_cell.angle_beta   90.00
_cell.angle_gamma   90.00
#
_symmetry.space_group_name_H-M   'P 1'
#
loop_
_entity.id
_entity.type
_entity.pdbx_description
1 polymer ?
#
loop_
_entity_poly.entity_id
_entity_poly.type
_entity_poly.pdbx_seq_one_letter_code
_entity_poly.pdbx_strand_id
1 'polypeptide(L)'
;MVAEKMAKTFKLWVHTNRGTRTQPDILIPRKDFPGVVIGDVLEIYHPDEEFSRLLLQVEALPDDIQQKDTISIEQSIANTFLLRSYKDVLVNKIDPESVSLDMVELLFKDQYFHRSDMWRLMQTLKNKCVHLNKKIEFAEIRCQVHEMWSKGEKVTCGVITEDTRVVFRSSTAVVQIFIQMSSEMWEFDLNGDLYFEKAVNGFLSDLFVKWKEQNCCHDVTIVLFSRTYYDSQSLDDFPRDIRECLQIDDFGNVYEDFYRVIVQNERYEEWGTR
;
A
#
# COMPACT_ATOMS: atom_id res chain seq x y z
N MET A 1 -6.25 -31.52 20.47
CA MET A 1 -6.86 -32.29 19.37
C MET A 1 -6.52 -31.58 18.08
N VAL A 2 -5.59 -32.14 17.32
CA VAL A 2 -5.20 -31.60 16.01
C VAL A 2 -6.33 -31.96 15.05
N ALA A 3 -7.01 -30.97 14.49
CA ALA A 3 -8.06 -31.21 13.49
C ALA A 3 -7.47 -32.04 12.34
N GLU A 4 -8.11 -33.14 11.98
CA GLU A 4 -7.76 -33.94 10.80
C GLU A 4 -7.79 -33.02 9.57
N LYS A 5 -6.61 -32.67 9.05
CA LYS A 5 -6.51 -32.04 7.73
C LYS A 5 -7.00 -33.06 6.71
N MET A 6 -8.23 -32.89 6.20
CA MET A 6 -8.69 -33.58 4.99
C MET A 6 -7.94 -33.00 3.79
N ALA A 7 -6.67 -33.37 3.66
CA ALA A 7 -5.83 -33.00 2.55
C ALA A 7 -6.21 -33.85 1.35
N LYS A 8 -6.86 -33.23 0.37
CA LYS A 8 -7.19 -33.88 -0.89
C LYS A 8 -6.34 -33.28 -2.00
N THR A 9 -5.77 -34.16 -2.82
CA THR A 9 -4.95 -33.78 -3.96
C THR A 9 -5.83 -33.52 -5.16
N PHE A 10 -5.57 -32.41 -5.84
CA PHE A 10 -6.24 -32.01 -7.08
C PHE A 10 -5.20 -31.67 -8.13
N LYS A 11 -5.58 -31.84 -9.39
CA LYS A 11 -4.81 -31.30 -10.51
C LYS A 11 -5.14 -29.83 -10.68
N LEU A 12 -4.13 -28.96 -10.68
CA LEU A 12 -4.36 -27.54 -10.89
C LEU A 12 -4.59 -27.23 -12.37
N TRP A 13 -5.67 -26.52 -12.66
CA TRP A 13 -5.89 -25.86 -13.92
C TRP A 13 -5.89 -24.35 -13.71
N VAL A 14 -5.55 -23.61 -14.75
CA VAL A 14 -5.46 -22.15 -14.68
C VAL A 14 -6.37 -21.56 -15.73
N HIS A 15 -7.36 -20.79 -15.29
CA HIS A 15 -8.27 -20.06 -16.17
C HIS A 15 -7.83 -18.62 -16.31
N THR A 16 -8.11 -18.03 -17.47
CA THR A 16 -7.92 -16.60 -17.66
C THR A 16 -9.28 -15.92 -17.72
N ASN A 17 -9.44 -14.86 -16.94
CA ASN A 17 -10.59 -13.96 -17.09
C ASN A 17 -10.43 -13.13 -18.38
N ARG A 18 -10.74 -13.73 -19.53
CA ARG A 18 -10.84 -13.02 -20.83
C ARG A 18 -12.31 -12.76 -21.14
N GLY A 19 -12.83 -11.59 -20.78
CA GLY A 19 -14.18 -11.14 -21.18
C GLY A 19 -14.86 -10.20 -20.18
N THR A 20 -16.10 -9.83 -20.48
CA THR A 20 -16.99 -8.95 -19.67
C THR A 20 -17.55 -9.61 -18.41
N ARG A 21 -17.28 -10.90 -18.18
CA ARG A 21 -17.81 -11.68 -17.06
C ARG A 21 -16.65 -12.10 -16.16
N THR A 22 -16.56 -11.49 -14.99
CA THR A 22 -15.60 -11.87 -13.94
C THR A 22 -15.95 -13.27 -13.43
N GLN A 23 -15.12 -14.26 -13.78
CA GLN A 23 -15.17 -15.57 -13.13
C GLN A 23 -14.56 -15.44 -11.73
N PRO A 24 -15.02 -16.23 -10.76
CA PRO A 24 -14.46 -16.23 -9.42
C PRO A 24 -12.98 -16.64 -9.42
N ASP A 25 -12.27 -16.25 -8.37
CA ASP A 25 -10.84 -16.51 -8.18
C ASP A 25 -10.53 -18.02 -8.19
N ILE A 26 -11.47 -18.83 -7.69
CA ILE A 26 -11.39 -20.27 -7.61
C ILE A 26 -12.67 -20.94 -8.10
N LEU A 27 -12.53 -22.04 -8.84
CA LEU A 27 -13.61 -22.92 -9.24
C LEU A 27 -13.31 -24.34 -8.76
N ILE A 28 -14.24 -24.91 -7.98
CA ILE A 28 -14.15 -26.27 -7.47
C ILE A 28 -15.43 -27.03 -7.82
N PRO A 29 -15.33 -28.22 -8.44
CA PRO A 29 -16.48 -29.08 -8.66
C PRO A 29 -17.09 -29.51 -7.32
N ARG A 30 -18.39 -29.24 -7.13
CA ARG A 30 -19.11 -29.60 -5.89
C ARG A 30 -19.01 -31.09 -5.54
N LYS A 31 -18.95 -31.95 -6.56
CA LYS A 31 -18.90 -33.42 -6.43
C LYS A 31 -17.60 -33.92 -5.82
N ASP A 32 -16.50 -33.17 -5.97
CA ASP A 32 -15.17 -33.64 -5.61
C ASP A 32 -14.75 -33.23 -4.20
N PHE A 33 -15.44 -32.27 -3.58
CA PHE A 33 -15.16 -31.81 -2.22
C PHE A 33 -16.43 -31.79 -1.34
N PRO A 34 -16.98 -32.97 -0.99
CA PRO A 34 -18.16 -33.05 -0.13
C PRO A 34 -17.85 -32.48 1.27
N GLY A 35 -18.53 -31.39 1.65
CA GLY A 35 -18.35 -30.71 2.94
C GLY A 35 -17.85 -29.26 2.84
N VAL A 36 -17.46 -28.81 1.64
CA VAL A 36 -17.16 -27.40 1.37
C VAL A 36 -18.43 -26.66 0.98
N VAL A 37 -18.64 -25.50 1.60
CA VAL A 37 -19.73 -24.57 1.33
C VAL A 37 -19.20 -23.23 0.84
N ILE A 38 -20.07 -22.44 0.22
CA ILE A 38 -19.74 -21.07 -0.18
C ILE A 38 -19.35 -20.27 1.07
N GLY A 39 -18.24 -19.55 0.99
CA GLY A 39 -17.66 -18.79 2.10
C GLY A 39 -16.55 -19.50 2.86
N ASP A 40 -16.36 -20.81 2.68
CA ASP A 40 -15.24 -21.54 3.27
C ASP A 40 -13.90 -21.05 2.71
N VAL A 41 -12.86 -21.12 3.55
CA VAL A 41 -11.49 -20.75 3.18
C VAL A 41 -10.68 -22.03 2.93
N LEU A 42 -10.02 -22.05 1.77
CA LEU A 42 -9.22 -23.18 1.32
C LEU A 42 -7.76 -22.77 1.19
N GLU A 43 -6.88 -23.60 1.75
CA GLU A 43 -5.44 -23.54 1.59
C GLU A 43 -5.03 -24.42 0.42
N ILE A 44 -4.26 -23.84 -0.51
CA ILE A 44 -3.82 -24.46 -1.74
C ILE A 44 -2.31 -24.29 -1.84
N TYR A 45 -1.58 -25.38 -2.05
CA TYR A 45 -0.13 -25.35 -2.22
C TYR A 45 0.39 -26.58 -2.96
N HIS A 46 1.57 -26.45 -3.55
CA HIS A 46 2.34 -27.60 -4.03
C HIS A 46 3.09 -28.23 -2.84
N PRO A 47 3.03 -29.57 -2.67
CA PRO A 47 3.69 -30.24 -1.55
C PRO A 47 5.22 -30.04 -1.54
N ASP A 48 5.82 -29.79 -2.70
CA ASP A 48 7.26 -29.64 -2.86
C ASP A 48 7.76 -28.19 -2.71
N GLU A 49 6.86 -27.20 -2.59
CA GLU A 49 7.23 -25.77 -2.67
C GLU A 49 6.63 -24.95 -1.51
N GLU A 50 7.48 -24.42 -0.63
CA GLU A 50 7.05 -23.64 0.55
C GLU A 50 6.36 -22.31 0.20
N PHE A 51 6.79 -21.62 -0.86
CA PHE A 51 6.26 -20.31 -1.27
C PHE A 51 4.90 -20.38 -1.99
N SER A 52 4.38 -21.58 -2.24
CA SER A 52 3.14 -21.78 -3.02
C SER A 52 1.86 -21.72 -2.19
N ARG A 53 1.94 -21.42 -0.89
CA ARG A 53 0.77 -21.37 0.01
C ARG A 53 -0.14 -20.18 -0.30
N LEU A 54 -1.33 -20.50 -0.78
CA LEU A 54 -2.38 -19.58 -1.15
C LEU A 54 -3.66 -19.89 -0.37
N LEU A 55 -4.30 -18.85 0.16
CA LEU A 55 -5.63 -18.94 0.75
C LEU A 55 -6.63 -18.28 -0.22
N LEU A 56 -7.68 -19.02 -0.58
CA LEU A 56 -8.80 -18.50 -1.36
C LEU A 56 -10.13 -18.85 -0.69
N GLN A 57 -11.10 -17.95 -0.82
CA GLN A 57 -12.46 -18.19 -0.36
C GLN A 57 -13.31 -18.75 -1.48
N VAL A 58 -14.18 -19.70 -1.17
CA VAL A 58 -15.09 -20.31 -2.14
C VAL A 58 -16.24 -19.36 -2.43
N GLU A 59 -16.21 -18.73 -3.60
CA GLU A 59 -17.28 -17.82 -4.05
C GLU A 59 -18.42 -18.55 -4.76
N ALA A 60 -18.11 -19.62 -5.50
CA ALA A 60 -19.09 -20.40 -6.25
C ALA A 60 -18.69 -21.88 -6.33
N LEU A 61 -19.70 -22.75 -6.38
CA LEU A 61 -19.57 -24.19 -6.53
C LEU A 61 -20.33 -24.63 -7.79
N PRO A 62 -19.70 -24.58 -8.98
CA PRO A 62 -20.34 -25.01 -10.21
C PRO A 62 -20.56 -26.53 -10.23
N ASP A 63 -21.76 -26.96 -10.64
CA ASP A 63 -22.12 -28.37 -10.83
C ASP A 63 -21.72 -28.91 -12.22
N ASP A 64 -21.35 -28.01 -13.15
CA ASP A 64 -21.18 -28.28 -14.59
C ASP A 64 -19.75 -28.66 -15.00
N ILE A 65 -18.79 -28.62 -14.08
CA ILE A 65 -17.40 -29.00 -14.39
C ILE A 65 -17.34 -30.52 -14.50
N GLN A 66 -17.17 -31.02 -15.73
CA GLN A 66 -17.11 -32.45 -16.03
C GLN A 66 -15.78 -33.10 -15.65
N GLN A 67 -14.72 -32.31 -15.47
CA GLN A 67 -13.40 -32.81 -15.08
C GLN A 67 -13.38 -33.10 -13.58
N LYS A 68 -13.06 -34.35 -13.25
CA LYS A 68 -13.00 -34.87 -11.89
C LYS A 68 -11.61 -34.61 -11.30
N ASP A 69 -11.56 -34.28 -10.02
CA ASP A 69 -10.34 -34.03 -9.24
C ASP A 69 -9.47 -32.89 -9.82
N THR A 70 -10.12 -31.88 -10.41
CA THR A 70 -9.46 -30.66 -10.92
C THR A 70 -9.97 -29.41 -10.20
N ILE A 71 -9.08 -28.48 -9.86
CA ILE A 71 -9.43 -27.13 -9.41
C ILE A 71 -8.95 -26.10 -10.43
N SER A 72 -9.68 -25.00 -10.60
CA SER A 72 -9.27 -23.90 -11.47
C SER A 72 -8.97 -22.66 -10.65
N ILE A 73 -7.82 -22.04 -10.88
CA ILE A 73 -7.40 -20.76 -10.25
C ILE A 73 -7.14 -19.74 -11.34
N GLU A 74 -7.45 -18.48 -11.07
CA GLU A 74 -7.20 -17.39 -12.01
C GLU A 74 -5.69 -17.18 -12.25
N GLN A 75 -5.33 -16.92 -13.50
CA GLN A 75 -3.94 -16.85 -13.97
C GLN A 75 -3.05 -15.85 -13.21
N SER A 76 -3.55 -14.65 -12.91
CA SER A 76 -2.77 -13.64 -12.17
C SER A 76 -2.48 -14.08 -10.74
N ILE A 77 -3.43 -14.76 -10.09
CA ILE A 77 -3.24 -15.35 -8.75
C ILE A 77 -2.22 -16.48 -8.83
N ALA A 78 -2.39 -17.41 -9.76
CA ALA A 78 -1.46 -18.53 -9.95
C ALA A 78 -0.02 -18.05 -10.20
N ASN A 79 0.16 -17.01 -11.02
CA ASN A 79 1.47 -16.42 -11.28
C ASN A 79 2.08 -15.76 -10.03
N THR A 80 1.27 -15.06 -9.23
CA THR A 80 1.73 -14.37 -8.01
C THR A 80 2.25 -15.36 -6.96
N PHE A 81 1.60 -16.52 -6.86
CA PHE A 81 1.95 -17.59 -5.91
C PHE A 81 2.80 -18.71 -6.52
N LEU A 82 3.31 -18.51 -7.74
CA LEU A 82 4.16 -19.46 -8.48
C LEU A 82 3.52 -20.86 -8.67
N LEU A 83 2.19 -20.92 -8.69
CA LEU A 83 1.44 -22.15 -8.89
C LEU A 83 1.50 -22.57 -10.37
N ARG A 84 1.93 -23.80 -10.63
CA ARG A 84 2.12 -24.34 -11.97
C ARG A 84 0.90 -25.12 -12.44
N SER A 85 0.38 -24.74 -13.61
CA SER A 85 -0.70 -25.49 -14.26
C SER A 85 -0.31 -26.95 -14.51
N TYR A 86 -1.28 -27.84 -14.40
CA TYR A 86 -1.18 -29.30 -14.52
C TYR A 86 -0.33 -30.03 -13.48
N LYS A 87 0.24 -29.32 -12.49
CA LYS A 87 0.88 -29.92 -11.32
C LYS A 87 -0.16 -30.20 -10.24
N ASP A 88 0.08 -31.22 -9.43
CA ASP A 88 -0.78 -31.57 -8.32
C ASP A 88 -0.64 -30.54 -7.18
N VAL A 89 -1.78 -30.18 -6.60
CA VAL A 89 -1.89 -29.27 -5.47
C VAL A 89 -2.67 -29.94 -4.35
N LEU A 90 -2.25 -29.69 -3.12
CA LEU A 90 -3.00 -30.08 -1.93
C LEU A 90 -3.99 -28.98 -1.58
N VAL A 91 -5.23 -29.37 -1.34
CA VAL A 91 -6.31 -28.47 -0.95
C VAL A 91 -6.80 -28.89 0.44
N ASN A 92 -6.71 -27.97 1.39
CA ASN A 92 -7.21 -28.15 2.75
C ASN A 92 -8.29 -27.10 3.07
N LYS A 93 -9.36 -27.51 3.74
CA LYS A 93 -10.26 -26.57 4.40
C LYS A 93 -9.62 -26.08 5.70
N ILE A 94 -9.57 -24.76 5.89
CA ILE A 94 -8.99 -24.12 7.07
C ILE A 94 -10.05 -23.30 7.80
N ASP A 95 -9.91 -23.24 9.12
CA ASP A 95 -10.71 -22.37 9.97
C ASP A 95 -10.27 -20.90 9.81
N PRO A 96 -11.15 -19.96 9.42
CA PRO A 96 -10.80 -18.56 9.18
C PRO A 96 -10.07 -17.88 10.36
N GLU A 97 -10.42 -18.22 11.59
CA GLU A 97 -9.79 -17.67 12.81
C GLU A 97 -8.30 -18.02 12.92
N SER A 98 -7.89 -19.16 12.36
CA SER A 98 -6.49 -19.59 12.37
C SER A 98 -5.59 -18.78 11.42
N VAL A 99 -6.20 -18.13 10.43
CA VAL A 99 -5.56 -17.37 9.34
C VAL A 99 -6.05 -15.91 9.32
N SER A 100 -6.49 -15.40 10.47
CA SER A 100 -6.91 -14.01 10.63
C SER A 100 -5.71 -13.06 10.49
N LEU A 101 -5.97 -11.91 9.87
CA LEU A 101 -4.99 -10.84 9.72
C LEU A 101 -5.10 -9.87 10.89
N ASP A 102 -3.96 -9.38 11.37
CA ASP A 102 -3.93 -8.30 12.37
C ASP A 102 -4.03 -6.94 11.69
N MET A 103 -3.39 -6.81 10.52
CA MET A 103 -3.38 -5.57 9.74
C MET A 103 -3.35 -5.86 8.24
N VAL A 104 -4.12 -5.08 7.48
CA VAL A 104 -4.09 -5.05 6.02
C VAL A 104 -3.86 -3.62 5.55
N GLU A 105 -2.88 -3.42 4.68
CA GLU A 105 -2.65 -2.17 3.99
C GLU A 105 -3.25 -2.21 2.57
N LEU A 106 -4.19 -1.28 2.32
CA LEU A 106 -4.83 -1.08 1.04
C LEU A 106 -4.29 0.20 0.40
N LEU A 107 -3.79 0.07 -0.82
CA LEU A 107 -3.26 1.16 -1.60
C LEU A 107 -4.26 1.57 -2.69
N PHE A 108 -4.45 2.88 -2.85
CA PHE A 108 -5.23 3.45 -3.94
C PHE A 108 -4.43 4.54 -4.66
N LYS A 109 -4.75 4.72 -5.93
CA LYS A 109 -4.05 5.65 -6.83
C LYS A 109 -5.07 6.36 -7.72
N ASP A 110 -4.83 7.66 -7.93
CA ASP A 110 -5.57 8.57 -8.81
C ASP A 110 -7.08 8.63 -8.49
N GLN A 111 -7.43 8.47 -7.21
CA GLN A 111 -8.80 8.44 -6.71
C GLN A 111 -8.88 9.14 -5.36
N TYR A 112 -10.00 9.80 -5.09
CA TYR A 112 -10.29 10.42 -3.81
C TYR A 112 -11.22 9.52 -2.98
N PHE A 113 -10.87 9.31 -1.70
CA PHE A 113 -11.67 8.51 -0.77
C PHE A 113 -12.22 9.39 0.36
N HIS A 114 -13.55 9.36 0.54
CA HIS A 114 -14.14 9.86 1.77
C HIS A 114 -14.03 8.81 2.89
N ARG A 115 -14.02 9.28 4.15
CA ARG A 115 -14.02 8.40 5.33
C ARG A 115 -15.26 7.49 5.40
N SER A 116 -16.40 7.95 4.86
CA SER A 116 -17.61 7.14 4.71
C SER A 116 -17.39 5.94 3.79
N ASP A 117 -16.66 6.13 2.69
CA ASP A 117 -16.42 5.06 1.70
C ASP A 117 -15.38 4.07 2.21
N MET A 118 -14.35 4.56 2.91
CA MET A 118 -13.42 3.71 3.64
C MET A 118 -14.15 2.80 4.63
N TRP A 119 -15.11 3.33 5.39
CA TRP A 119 -15.89 2.54 6.33
C TRP A 119 -16.79 1.50 5.63
N ARG A 120 -17.47 1.88 4.54
CA ARG A 120 -18.31 0.95 3.76
C ARG A 120 -17.48 -0.18 3.16
N LEU A 121 -16.33 0.16 2.57
CA LEU A 121 -15.39 -0.81 2.02
C LEU A 121 -14.91 -1.77 3.11
N MET A 122 -14.57 -1.26 4.30
CA MET A 122 -14.22 -2.09 5.45
C MET A 122 -15.35 -3.07 5.83
N GLN A 123 -16.60 -2.62 5.86
CA GLN A 123 -17.75 -3.52 6.13
C GLN A 123 -17.91 -4.59 5.04
N THR A 124 -17.66 -4.25 3.77
CA THR A 124 -17.73 -5.21 2.66
C THR A 124 -16.58 -6.22 2.66
N LEU A 125 -15.44 -5.88 3.27
CA LEU A 125 -14.28 -6.75 3.39
C LEU A 125 -14.28 -7.66 4.62
N LYS A 126 -15.20 -7.44 5.57
CA LYS A 126 -15.37 -8.33 6.72
C LYS A 126 -15.63 -9.76 6.28
N ASN A 127 -14.93 -10.71 6.91
CA ASN A 127 -15.01 -12.15 6.67
C ASN A 127 -14.67 -12.56 5.22
N LYS A 128 -13.86 -11.76 4.53
CA LYS A 128 -13.34 -12.08 3.20
C LYS A 128 -11.87 -12.47 3.23
N CYS A 129 -11.52 -13.42 2.38
CA CYS A 129 -10.14 -13.78 2.13
C CYS A 129 -9.49 -12.81 1.14
N VAL A 130 -8.30 -12.34 1.47
CA VAL A 130 -7.48 -11.45 0.66
C VAL A 130 -6.10 -12.04 0.46
N HIS A 131 -5.47 -11.68 -0.65
CA HIS A 131 -4.12 -12.09 -0.99
C HIS A 131 -3.34 -10.88 -1.51
N LEU A 132 -2.02 -11.02 -1.54
CA LEU A 132 -1.11 -10.00 -2.03
C LEU A 132 -1.51 -9.58 -3.45
N ASN A 133 -1.49 -8.28 -3.73
CA ASN A 133 -1.87 -7.69 -5.01
C ASN A 133 -3.33 -7.93 -5.46
N LYS A 134 -4.22 -8.43 -4.58
CA LYS A 134 -5.64 -8.52 -4.90
C LYS A 134 -6.19 -7.13 -5.19
N LYS A 135 -6.79 -6.97 -6.37
CA LYS A 135 -7.53 -5.77 -6.75
C LYS A 135 -8.93 -5.90 -6.20
N ILE A 136 -9.34 -4.91 -5.41
CA ILE A 136 -10.65 -4.85 -4.77
C ILE A 136 -11.41 -3.70 -5.43
N GLU A 137 -12.62 -3.99 -5.89
CA GLU A 137 -13.51 -3.01 -6.49
C GLU A 137 -14.80 -2.92 -5.66
N PHE A 138 -15.17 -1.69 -5.30
CA PHE A 138 -16.39 -1.40 -4.55
C PHE A 138 -16.99 -0.08 -5.02
N ALA A 139 -18.19 -0.08 -5.57
CA ALA A 139 -18.90 1.13 -6.00
C ALA A 139 -18.01 2.07 -6.84
N GLU A 140 -17.37 1.54 -7.89
CA GLU A 140 -16.42 2.23 -8.80
C GLU A 140 -15.07 2.62 -8.19
N ILE A 141 -14.91 2.43 -6.88
CA ILE A 141 -13.65 2.64 -6.17
C ILE A 141 -12.77 1.41 -6.34
N ARG A 142 -11.52 1.61 -6.75
CA ARG A 142 -10.52 0.55 -6.94
C ARG A 142 -9.36 0.73 -5.99
N CYS A 143 -9.07 -0.29 -5.21
CA CYS A 143 -7.86 -0.37 -4.39
C CYS A 143 -7.15 -1.71 -4.58
N GLN A 144 -5.91 -1.78 -4.13
CA GLN A 144 -5.07 -2.97 -4.21
C GLN A 144 -4.50 -3.30 -2.84
N VAL A 145 -4.48 -4.58 -2.48
CA VAL A 145 -3.79 -5.04 -1.27
C VAL A 145 -2.28 -4.91 -1.47
N HIS A 146 -1.63 -4.10 -0.63
CA HIS A 146 -0.19 -3.86 -0.69
C HIS A 146 0.59 -4.73 0.28
N GLU A 147 0.23 -4.68 1.56
CA GLU A 147 0.86 -5.49 2.62
C GLU A 147 -0.16 -6.05 3.58
N MET A 148 0.18 -7.17 4.20
CA MET A 148 -0.65 -7.83 5.21
C MET A 148 0.23 -8.41 6.29
N TRP A 149 -0.27 -8.37 7.51
CA TRP A 149 0.47 -8.78 8.70
C TRP A 149 -0.39 -9.66 9.58
N SER A 150 0.20 -10.72 10.13
CA SER A 150 -0.41 -11.60 11.11
C SER A 150 0.65 -12.02 12.12
N LYS A 151 0.35 -11.90 13.42
CA LYS A 151 1.22 -12.24 14.56
C LYS A 151 2.60 -11.60 14.49
N GLY A 152 2.68 -10.38 13.93
CA GLY A 152 3.91 -9.63 13.76
C GLY A 152 4.76 -10.02 12.54
N GLU A 153 4.32 -10.98 11.74
CA GLU A 153 5.01 -11.39 10.51
C GLU A 153 4.24 -10.93 9.26
N LYS A 154 4.97 -10.63 8.20
CA LYS A 154 4.39 -10.30 6.90
C LYS A 154 3.90 -11.57 6.21
N VAL A 155 2.62 -11.58 5.83
CA VAL A 155 1.97 -12.74 5.18
C VAL A 155 1.50 -12.40 3.77
N THR A 156 1.40 -13.41 2.91
CA THR A 156 0.98 -13.25 1.51
C THR A 156 -0.51 -13.41 1.29
N CYS A 157 -1.23 -14.00 2.23
CA CYS A 157 -2.68 -14.19 2.19
C CYS A 157 -3.25 -14.35 3.61
N GLY A 158 -4.54 -14.12 3.77
CA GLY A 158 -5.25 -14.29 5.03
C GLY A 158 -6.68 -13.77 4.97
N VAL A 159 -7.38 -13.86 6.10
CA VAL A 159 -8.78 -13.46 6.23
C VAL A 159 -8.89 -12.16 7.03
N ILE A 160 -9.70 -11.23 6.53
CA ILE A 160 -10.07 -10.03 7.26
C ILE A 160 -11.22 -10.39 8.20
N THR A 161 -10.98 -10.30 9.51
CA THR A 161 -11.99 -10.48 10.56
C THR A 161 -12.43 -9.11 11.10
N GLU A 162 -13.28 -9.08 12.12
CA GLU A 162 -13.73 -7.83 12.73
C GLU A 162 -12.62 -7.09 13.49
N ASP A 163 -11.62 -7.83 13.97
CA ASP A 163 -10.49 -7.29 14.74
C ASP A 163 -9.32 -6.84 13.85
N THR A 164 -9.34 -7.18 12.56
CA THR A 164 -8.30 -6.78 11.60
C THR A 164 -8.28 -5.26 11.40
N ARG A 165 -7.11 -4.65 11.56
CA ARG A 165 -6.90 -3.21 11.30
C ARG A 165 -6.67 -2.95 9.82
N VAL A 166 -7.55 -2.20 9.18
CA VAL A 166 -7.38 -1.81 7.77
C VAL A 166 -6.73 -0.42 7.69
N VAL A 167 -5.57 -0.33 7.05
CA VAL A 167 -4.84 0.91 6.80
C VAL A 167 -4.99 1.29 5.33
N PHE A 168 -5.43 2.52 5.07
CA PHE A 168 -5.57 3.05 3.72
C PHE A 168 -4.37 3.96 3.41
N ARG A 169 -3.68 3.71 2.29
CA ARG A 169 -2.58 4.54 1.78
C ARG A 169 -2.91 5.06 0.38
N SER A 170 -2.62 6.34 0.17
CA SER A 170 -2.71 6.94 -1.16
C SER A 170 -1.32 7.02 -1.78
N SER A 171 -1.19 6.52 -3.00
CA SER A 171 -0.04 6.80 -3.87
C SER A 171 -0.16 8.15 -4.58
N THR A 172 -1.27 8.86 -4.41
CA THR A 172 -1.52 10.19 -4.98
C THR A 172 -1.96 11.13 -3.87
N ALA A 173 -1.02 11.92 -3.37
CA ALA A 173 -1.23 12.80 -2.22
C ALA A 173 -0.65 14.18 -2.50
N VAL A 174 -1.16 15.19 -1.80
CA VAL A 174 -0.60 16.54 -1.80
C VAL A 174 0.50 16.58 -0.73
N VAL A 175 1.74 16.82 -1.14
CA VAL A 175 2.92 16.81 -0.27
C VAL A 175 3.53 18.21 -0.25
N GLN A 176 3.71 18.75 0.95
CA GLN A 176 4.36 20.05 1.16
C GLN A 176 5.69 19.82 1.85
N ILE A 177 6.78 20.14 1.15
CA ILE A 177 8.15 19.99 1.65
C ILE A 177 8.65 21.37 2.04
N PHE A 178 8.90 21.57 3.34
CA PHE A 178 9.51 22.77 3.86
C PHE A 178 10.99 22.51 4.12
N ILE A 179 11.87 23.31 3.52
CA ILE A 179 13.32 23.22 3.70
C ILE A 179 13.78 24.49 4.40
N GLN A 180 14.28 24.33 5.62
CA GLN A 180 14.85 25.43 6.37
C GLN A 180 16.25 25.74 5.85
N MET A 181 16.48 26.99 5.46
CA MET A 181 17.78 27.52 5.09
C MET A 181 18.43 28.18 6.30
N SER A 182 19.47 27.54 6.85
CA SER A 182 20.28 28.03 7.97
C SER A 182 21.74 28.20 7.57
N SER A 183 22.53 28.94 8.35
CA SER A 183 23.98 29.12 8.10
C SER A 183 24.74 27.79 8.02
N GLU A 184 24.33 26.80 8.81
CA GLU A 184 24.92 25.44 8.84
C GLU A 184 24.79 24.72 7.50
N MET A 185 23.84 25.08 6.63
CA MET A 185 23.71 24.45 5.32
C MET A 185 24.94 24.65 4.42
N TRP A 186 25.74 25.68 4.69
CA TRP A 186 27.00 25.99 4.00
C TRP A 186 28.23 25.45 4.74
N GLU A 187 28.05 24.66 5.79
CA GLU A 187 29.13 23.95 6.48
C GLU A 187 29.31 22.55 5.90
N PHE A 188 30.54 22.02 6.02
CA PHE A 188 30.88 20.68 5.60
C PHE A 188 30.49 19.66 6.68
N ASP A 189 29.92 18.54 6.26
CA ASP A 189 29.69 17.40 7.13
C ASP A 189 30.98 16.60 7.37
N LEU A 190 30.88 15.55 8.19
CA LEU A 190 32.02 14.67 8.51
C LEU A 190 32.64 13.95 7.30
N ASN A 191 31.89 13.81 6.22
CA ASN A 191 32.33 13.15 4.98
C ASN A 191 32.91 14.15 3.97
N GLY A 192 32.78 15.46 4.23
CA GLY A 192 33.25 16.53 3.36
C GLY A 192 32.23 17.03 2.35
N ASP A 193 30.95 16.68 2.49
CA ASP A 193 29.86 17.20 1.67
C ASP A 193 29.19 18.39 2.35
N LEU A 194 28.69 19.36 1.57
CA LEU A 194 27.87 20.44 2.14
C LEU A 194 26.51 19.90 2.59
N TYR A 195 26.02 20.36 3.75
CA TYR A 195 24.68 19.97 4.22
C TYR A 195 23.57 20.28 3.21
N PHE A 196 23.69 21.39 2.47
CA PHE A 196 22.78 21.71 1.38
C PHE A 196 22.78 20.65 0.27
N GLU A 197 23.95 20.22 -0.18
CA GLU A 197 24.06 19.20 -1.22
C GLU A 197 23.50 17.87 -0.74
N LYS A 198 23.74 17.51 0.52
CA LYS A 198 23.19 16.28 1.11
C LYS A 198 21.66 16.29 1.19
N ALA A 199 21.05 17.44 1.51
CA ALA A 199 19.60 17.58 1.56
C ALA A 199 18.97 17.52 0.15
N VAL A 200 19.53 18.24 -0.82
CA VAL A 200 18.98 18.33 -2.18
C VAL A 200 19.36 17.12 -3.02
N ASN A 201 20.65 16.85 -3.18
CA ASN A 201 21.16 15.79 -4.06
C ASN A 201 21.11 14.40 -3.41
N GLY A 202 21.06 14.32 -2.08
CA GLY A 202 20.87 13.06 -1.35
C GLY A 202 19.40 12.79 -1.07
N PHE A 203 18.84 13.47 -0.05
CA PHE A 203 17.50 13.14 0.46
C PHE A 203 16.39 13.31 -0.57
N LEU A 204 16.29 14.46 -1.26
CA LEU A 204 15.22 14.66 -2.24
C LEU A 204 15.36 13.72 -3.43
N SER A 205 16.58 13.53 -3.95
CA SER A 205 16.85 12.56 -5.02
C SER A 205 16.39 11.15 -4.64
N ASP A 206 16.80 10.65 -3.48
CA ASP A 206 16.43 9.31 -3.00
C ASP A 206 14.93 9.18 -2.78
N LEU A 207 14.29 10.23 -2.26
CA LEU A 207 12.84 10.29 -2.08
C LEU A 207 12.12 10.14 -3.43
N PHE A 208 12.54 10.90 -4.44
CA PHE A 208 11.91 10.86 -5.76
C PHE A 208 12.15 9.54 -6.49
N VAL A 209 13.32 8.92 -6.33
CA VAL A 209 13.60 7.58 -6.85
C VAL A 209 12.64 6.56 -6.22
N LYS A 210 12.46 6.58 -4.89
CA LYS A 210 11.53 5.70 -4.19
C LYS A 210 10.08 5.91 -4.63
N TRP A 211 9.66 7.16 -4.85
CA TRP A 211 8.33 7.46 -5.38
C TRP A 211 8.15 6.88 -6.79
N LYS A 212 9.18 6.95 -7.64
CA LYS A 212 9.17 6.33 -8.98
C LYS A 212 9.07 4.81 -8.90
N GLU A 213 9.86 4.17 -8.04
CA GLU A 213 9.83 2.71 -7.82
C GLU A 213 8.47 2.22 -7.31
N GLN A 214 7.84 2.99 -6.42
CA GLN A 214 6.51 2.70 -5.89
C GLN A 214 5.36 3.17 -6.79
N ASN A 215 5.68 3.74 -7.96
CA ASN A 215 4.71 4.28 -8.91
C ASN A 215 3.75 5.31 -8.26
N CYS A 216 4.27 6.11 -7.34
CA CYS A 216 3.56 7.21 -6.69
C CYS A 216 3.48 8.43 -7.60
N CYS A 217 2.41 9.21 -7.43
CA CYS A 217 2.19 10.42 -8.20
C CYS A 217 1.62 11.51 -7.29
N HIS A 218 2.52 12.23 -6.63
CA HIS A 218 2.16 13.28 -5.67
C HIS A 218 2.11 14.66 -6.33
N ASP A 219 1.26 15.52 -5.80
CA ASP A 219 1.27 16.95 -6.10
C ASP A 219 2.17 17.62 -5.05
N VAL A 220 3.28 18.20 -5.48
CA VAL A 220 4.32 18.68 -4.55
C VAL A 220 4.41 20.19 -4.58
N THR A 221 4.55 20.75 -3.38
CA THR A 221 4.97 22.14 -3.18
C THR A 221 6.24 22.15 -2.35
N ILE A 222 7.29 22.80 -2.84
CA ILE A 222 8.56 22.94 -2.12
C ILE A 222 8.72 24.41 -1.72
N VAL A 223 8.81 24.64 -0.41
CA VAL A 223 8.97 25.95 0.20
C VAL A 223 10.30 26.02 0.92
N LEU A 224 11.17 26.93 0.49
CA LEU A 224 12.36 27.30 1.24
C LEU A 224 11.97 28.37 2.24
N PHE A 225 12.47 28.27 3.46
CA PHE A 225 12.25 29.32 4.46
C PHE A 225 13.52 29.58 5.28
N SER A 226 13.73 30.82 5.69
CA SER A 226 14.86 31.23 6.52
C SER A 226 14.44 32.32 7.48
N ARG A 227 15.18 32.45 8.58
CA ARG A 227 15.04 33.56 9.51
C ARG A 227 16.27 34.45 9.46
N THR A 228 16.06 35.75 9.33
CA THR A 228 17.10 36.77 9.41
C THR A 228 16.94 37.59 10.67
N TYR A 229 17.97 37.62 11.51
CA TYR A 229 18.04 38.47 12.69
C TYR A 229 18.72 39.79 12.35
N TYR A 230 18.22 40.88 12.91
CA TYR A 230 18.80 42.20 12.75
C TYR A 230 19.51 42.64 14.03
N ASP A 231 20.66 43.30 13.85
CA ASP A 231 21.38 43.96 14.94
C ASP A 231 20.74 45.32 15.22
N SER A 232 19.56 45.31 15.85
CA SER A 232 18.83 46.50 16.29
C SER A 232 18.07 46.21 17.57
N GLN A 233 18.01 47.21 18.45
CA GLN A 233 17.34 47.12 19.75
C GLN A 233 15.88 47.59 19.69
N SER A 234 15.43 48.20 18.58
CA SER A 234 14.08 48.75 18.45
C SER A 234 13.55 48.67 17.02
N LEU A 235 12.27 48.31 16.88
CA LEU A 235 11.53 48.40 15.62
C LEU A 235 11.50 49.83 15.05
N ASP A 236 11.77 50.84 15.89
CA ASP A 236 11.82 52.23 15.45
C ASP A 236 13.00 52.56 14.52
N ASP A 237 14.05 51.73 14.52
CA ASP A 237 15.22 51.91 13.67
C ASP A 237 14.92 51.58 12.19
N PHE A 238 13.80 50.89 11.93
CA PHE A 238 13.41 50.46 10.58
C PHE A 238 12.38 51.41 9.94
N PRO A 239 12.39 51.56 8.60
CA PRO A 239 11.34 52.25 7.85
C PRO A 239 9.97 51.67 8.17
N ARG A 240 8.94 52.53 8.28
CA ARG A 240 7.57 52.11 8.67
C ARG A 240 7.01 51.00 7.79
N ASP A 241 7.35 51.02 6.49
CA ASP A 241 6.85 50.05 5.51
C ASP A 241 7.33 48.61 5.76
N ILE A 242 8.45 48.43 6.46
CA ILE A 242 9.05 47.11 6.72
C ILE A 242 8.67 46.60 8.12
N ARG A 243 8.27 47.49 9.03
CA ARG A 243 7.93 47.13 10.42
C ARG A 243 6.80 46.10 10.54
N GLU A 244 5.90 46.04 9.56
CA GLU A 244 4.81 45.05 9.54
C GLU A 244 5.31 43.62 9.32
N CYS A 245 6.48 43.45 8.69
CA CYS A 245 7.11 42.15 8.44
C CYS A 245 8.04 41.70 9.57
N LEU A 246 8.43 42.63 10.46
CA LEU A 246 9.37 42.37 11.55
C LEU A 246 8.66 41.81 12.79
N GLN A 247 9.30 40.87 13.44
CA GLN A 247 8.85 40.24 14.68
C GLN A 247 9.94 40.36 15.75
N ILE A 248 9.55 40.21 17.02
CA ILE A 248 10.48 40.22 18.16
C ILE A 248 10.40 38.84 18.82
N ASP A 249 11.55 38.21 19.02
CA ASP A 249 11.63 36.93 19.73
C ASP A 249 11.49 37.09 21.26
N ASP A 250 11.44 35.99 22.00
CA ASP A 250 11.33 36.01 23.46
C ASP A 250 12.55 36.64 24.17
N PHE A 251 13.67 36.81 23.45
CA PHE A 251 14.91 37.42 23.94
C PHE A 251 15.03 38.90 23.57
N GLY A 252 14.05 39.46 22.86
CA GLY A 252 14.03 40.86 22.43
C GLY A 252 14.78 41.14 21.12
N ASN A 253 15.20 40.11 20.38
CA ASN A 253 15.85 40.29 19.08
C ASN A 253 14.81 40.48 17.98
N VAL A 254 15.06 41.45 17.10
CA VAL A 254 14.22 41.69 15.92
C VAL A 254 14.60 40.71 14.81
N TYR A 255 13.61 40.05 14.22
CA TYR A 255 13.81 39.12 13.10
C TYR A 255 12.73 39.25 12.01
N GLU A 256 13.04 38.76 10.82
CA GLU A 256 12.10 38.57 9.71
C GLU A 256 12.18 37.11 9.24
N ASP A 257 11.01 36.49 9.02
CA ASP A 257 10.90 35.16 8.41
C ASP A 257 10.65 35.31 6.91
N PHE A 258 11.55 34.75 6.10
CA PHE A 258 11.46 34.74 4.65
C PHE A 258 10.96 33.40 4.15
N TYR A 259 9.96 33.41 3.26
CA TYR A 259 9.44 32.22 2.59
C TYR A 259 9.55 32.39 1.09
N ARG A 260 10.07 31.36 0.42
CA ARG A 260 10.15 31.31 -1.04
C ARG A 260 9.65 29.97 -1.54
N VAL A 261 8.56 30.01 -2.31
CA VAL A 261 8.05 28.84 -3.02
C VAL A 261 8.88 28.63 -4.28
N ILE A 262 9.48 27.45 -4.41
CA ILE A 262 10.30 27.07 -5.58
C ILE A 262 9.49 26.22 -6.56
N VAL A 263 8.66 25.33 -6.01
CA VAL A 263 7.73 24.47 -6.75
C VAL A 263 6.35 24.65 -6.13
N GLN A 264 5.33 24.88 -6.95
CA GLN A 264 3.97 25.12 -6.47
C GLN A 264 2.98 24.17 -7.15
N ASN A 265 2.49 23.18 -6.39
CA ASN A 265 1.45 22.25 -6.81
C ASN A 265 1.75 21.60 -8.18
N GLU A 266 2.98 21.16 -8.36
CA GLU A 266 3.41 20.52 -9.60
C GLU A 266 3.46 19.00 -9.43
N ARG A 267 3.16 18.29 -10.53
CA ARG A 267 3.14 16.84 -10.60
C ARG A 267 4.04 16.39 -11.73
N TYR A 268 5.13 15.71 -11.39
CA TYR A 268 6.09 15.18 -12.35
C TYR A 268 6.24 13.67 -12.19
N GLU A 269 6.41 12.97 -13.31
CA GLU A 269 6.80 11.56 -13.33
C GLU A 269 8.31 11.39 -13.09
N GLU A 270 9.10 12.39 -13.49
CA GLU A 270 10.56 12.43 -13.30
C GLU A 270 10.97 13.74 -12.63
N TRP A 271 11.26 13.66 -11.33
CA TRP A 271 11.70 14.82 -10.56
C TRP A 271 13.20 15.13 -10.69
N GLY A 272 14.04 14.14 -11.05
CA GLY A 272 15.50 14.28 -11.05
C GLY A 272 16.11 15.05 -12.21
N THR A 273 15.29 15.59 -13.13
CA THR A 273 15.76 16.18 -14.40
C THR A 273 15.65 17.72 -14.41
N ARG A 274 15.28 18.36 -13.28
CA ARG A 274 15.15 19.82 -13.15
C ARG A 274 15.72 20.35 -11.86
#